data_AF-A0A6P0B3B5-F1
#
_entry.id   AF-A0A6P0B3B5-F1
#
_cell.length_a   1.000
_cell.length_b   1.000
_cell.length_c   1.000
_cell.angle_alpha   90.00
_cell.angle_beta   90.00
_cell.angle_gamma   90.00
#
_symmetry.space_group_name_H-M   'P 1'
#
loop_
_entity.id
_entity.type
_entity.pdbx_description
1 polymer ?
#
loop_
_entity_poly.entity_id
_entity_poly.type
_entity_poly.pdbx_seq_one_letter_code
_entity_poly.pdbx_strand_id
1 'polypeptide(L)'
;MRNDAENVRVRGSGTQSVYVTLRREILSMALEPGSPLDEVRLSERFRMSRTPIREALLRLAADGLVTTLPNRNTIVATIDFASLPTYFEALTLMYRVTTRGAAQRRNAEIMKTVRRHQKDFADAVAARDAYAMIEANREFHVSIAELAGNPYYTAFFARLLDEGRRILRLYYSTFDDRLPRQYVDEHEEIITAIEAGDVERADRLAIAHAGQIVRQIQEYIARDLDRPVAISIS
;
A
#
# COMPACT_ATOMS: atom_id res chain seq x y z
N MET A 1 24.95 17.75 -42.78
CA MET A 1 25.21 18.11 -41.36
C MET A 1 24.15 17.40 -40.52
N ARG A 2 24.54 16.36 -39.78
CA ARG A 2 23.65 15.63 -38.86
C ARG A 2 23.53 16.43 -37.57
N ASN A 3 22.31 16.63 -37.10
CA ASN A 3 22.01 17.32 -35.86
C ASN A 3 21.90 16.27 -34.76
N ASP A 4 23.01 16.04 -34.05
CA ASP A 4 23.05 15.21 -32.85
C ASP A 4 22.46 16.02 -31.70
N ALA A 5 21.14 15.87 -31.49
CA ALA A 5 20.49 16.34 -30.29
C ALA A 5 20.90 15.40 -29.13
N GLU A 6 21.91 15.83 -28.37
CA GLU A 6 22.27 15.24 -27.08
C GLU A 6 21.02 15.14 -26.20
N ASN A 7 20.60 13.91 -25.94
CA ASN A 7 19.53 13.58 -25.02
C ASN A 7 20.06 13.84 -23.60
N VAL A 8 19.81 15.05 -23.08
CA VAL A 8 20.18 15.47 -21.73
C VAL A 8 19.41 14.59 -20.73
N ARG A 9 20.01 13.46 -20.36
CA ARG A 9 19.52 12.61 -19.27
C ARG A 9 19.63 13.40 -17.98
N VAL A 10 18.52 13.96 -17.52
CA VAL A 10 18.40 14.61 -16.21
C VAL A 10 18.95 13.64 -15.15
N ARG A 11 20.01 14.03 -14.42
CA ARG A 11 20.56 13.25 -13.30
C ARG A 11 19.41 12.88 -12.35
N GLY A 12 19.24 11.60 -12.05
CA GLY A 12 18.15 11.07 -11.22
C GLY A 12 16.97 10.44 -11.99
N SER A 13 16.80 10.73 -13.28
CA SER A 13 15.72 10.11 -14.10
C SER A 13 15.84 8.59 -14.20
N GLY A 14 17.06 8.08 -14.35
CA GLY A 14 17.34 6.64 -14.40
C GLY A 14 16.99 5.91 -13.10
N THR A 15 17.48 6.44 -11.96
CA THR A 15 17.18 5.92 -10.62
C THR A 15 15.67 5.89 -10.36
N GLN A 16 14.97 6.99 -10.69
CA GLN A 16 13.52 7.07 -10.50
C GLN A 16 12.78 6.05 -11.37
N SER A 17 13.16 5.88 -12.63
CA SER A 17 12.54 4.90 -13.52
C SER A 17 12.70 3.47 -12.98
N VAL A 18 13.92 3.10 -12.55
CA VAL A 18 14.20 1.77 -12.00
C VAL A 18 13.39 1.53 -10.73
N TYR A 19 13.37 2.53 -9.83
CA TYR A 19 12.59 2.48 -8.59
C TYR A 19 11.11 2.25 -8.86
N VAL A 20 10.48 3.06 -9.74
CA VAL A 20 9.04 2.95 -10.05
C VAL A 20 8.71 1.59 -10.66
N THR A 21 9.52 1.11 -11.61
CA THR A 21 9.29 -0.19 -12.25
C THR A 21 9.39 -1.34 -11.25
N LEU A 22 10.49 -1.42 -10.49
CA LEU A 22 10.68 -2.49 -9.52
C LEU A 22 9.66 -2.44 -8.39
N ARG A 23 9.31 -1.24 -7.90
CA ARG A 23 8.26 -1.06 -6.90
C ARG A 23 6.93 -1.62 -7.40
N ARG A 24 6.54 -1.31 -8.64
CA ARG A 24 5.31 -1.85 -9.24
C ARG A 24 5.36 -3.38 -9.32
N GLU A 25 6.46 -3.95 -9.74
CA GLU A 25 6.62 -5.40 -9.87
C GLU A 25 6.58 -6.13 -8.52
N ILE A 26 7.19 -5.55 -7.49
CA ILE A 26 7.14 -6.09 -6.13
C ILE A 26 5.72 -5.99 -5.54
N LEU A 27 5.06 -4.84 -5.69
CA LEU A 27 3.71 -4.62 -5.15
C LEU A 27 2.62 -5.41 -5.89
N SER A 28 2.82 -5.68 -7.18
CA SER A 28 1.96 -6.56 -7.98
C SER A 28 2.29 -8.04 -7.84
N MET A 29 3.30 -8.39 -7.04
CA MET A 29 3.81 -9.77 -6.86
C MET A 29 4.34 -10.41 -8.16
N ALA A 30 4.63 -9.62 -9.20
CA ALA A 30 5.36 -10.08 -10.38
C ALA A 30 6.82 -10.43 -10.05
N LEU A 31 7.40 -9.73 -9.07
CA LEU A 31 8.61 -10.15 -8.38
C LEU A 31 8.21 -10.74 -7.03
N GLU A 32 8.33 -12.05 -6.89
CA GLU A 32 7.88 -12.79 -5.71
C GLU A 32 8.71 -12.46 -4.46
N PRO A 33 8.10 -12.47 -3.26
CA PRO A 33 8.83 -12.37 -2.00
C PRO A 33 9.97 -13.40 -1.92
N GLY A 34 11.16 -12.96 -1.51
CA GLY A 34 12.36 -13.81 -1.44
C GLY A 34 13.13 -13.97 -2.74
N SER A 35 12.58 -13.54 -3.89
CA SER A 35 13.27 -13.63 -5.17
C SER A 35 14.53 -12.73 -5.20
N PRO A 36 15.62 -13.16 -5.85
CA PRO A 36 16.86 -12.41 -5.90
C PRO A 36 16.79 -11.22 -6.86
N LEU A 37 17.36 -10.09 -6.43
CA LEU A 37 17.54 -8.87 -7.23
C LEU A 37 19.02 -8.68 -7.55
N ASP A 38 19.47 -9.33 -8.61
CA ASP A 38 20.87 -9.25 -9.07
C ASP A 38 21.13 -7.91 -9.78
N GLU A 39 22.05 -7.11 -9.24
CA GLU A 39 22.41 -5.79 -9.80
C GLU A 39 22.89 -5.86 -11.26
N VAL A 40 23.58 -6.93 -11.65
CA VAL A 40 24.13 -7.11 -13.00
C VAL A 40 23.01 -7.37 -13.98
N ARG A 41 22.12 -8.30 -13.66
CA ARG A 41 20.92 -8.60 -14.47
C ARG A 41 20.01 -7.39 -14.59
N LEU A 42 19.84 -6.63 -13.50
CA LEU A 42 19.06 -5.39 -13.52
C LEU A 42 19.73 -4.32 -14.39
N SER A 43 21.04 -4.14 -14.30
CA SER A 43 21.79 -3.22 -15.17
C SER A 43 21.60 -3.55 -16.66
N GLU A 44 21.66 -4.84 -17.03
CA GLU A 44 21.41 -5.31 -18.40
C GLU A 44 19.96 -5.05 -18.83
N ARG A 45 18.99 -5.43 -17.99
CA ARG A 45 17.55 -5.25 -18.23
C ARG A 45 17.18 -3.79 -18.48
N PHE A 46 17.67 -2.87 -17.64
CA PHE A 46 17.37 -1.45 -17.73
C PHE A 46 18.30 -0.70 -18.68
N ARG A 47 19.35 -1.35 -19.22
CA ARG A 47 20.41 -0.73 -20.04
C ARG A 47 21.05 0.48 -19.35
N MET A 48 21.34 0.33 -18.05
CA MET A 48 21.93 1.36 -17.19
C MET A 48 23.16 0.83 -16.45
N SER A 49 24.05 1.73 -16.03
CA SER A 49 25.16 1.37 -15.14
C SER A 49 24.65 0.92 -13.76
N ARG A 50 25.52 0.36 -12.92
CA ARG A 50 25.12 -0.17 -11.60
C ARG A 50 24.71 0.91 -10.60
N THR A 51 25.18 2.15 -10.75
CA THR A 51 24.88 3.25 -9.82
C THR A 51 23.38 3.55 -9.68
N PRO A 52 22.61 3.82 -10.76
CA PRO A 52 21.16 4.05 -10.64
C PRO A 52 20.39 2.82 -10.15
N ILE A 53 20.89 1.61 -10.43
CA ILE A 53 20.29 0.37 -9.89
C ILE A 53 20.44 0.32 -8.38
N ARG A 54 21.67 0.55 -7.87
CA ARG A 54 21.95 0.58 -6.42
C ARG A 54 21.14 1.63 -5.69
N GLU A 55 21.07 2.84 -6.23
CA GLU A 55 20.27 3.91 -5.63
C GLU A 55 18.78 3.56 -5.58
N ALA A 56 18.24 2.92 -6.62
CA ALA A 56 16.86 2.44 -6.63
C ALA A 56 16.63 1.33 -5.60
N LEU A 57 17.54 0.36 -5.48
CA LEU A 57 17.47 -0.71 -4.47
C LEU A 57 17.59 -0.15 -3.04
N LEU A 58 18.44 0.86 -2.81
CA LEU A 58 18.53 1.53 -1.51
C LEU A 58 17.22 2.23 -1.13
N ARG A 59 16.55 2.87 -2.09
CA ARG A 59 15.23 3.47 -1.87
C ARG A 59 14.17 2.41 -1.57
N LEU A 60 14.14 1.33 -2.33
CA LEU A 60 13.23 0.20 -2.07
C LEU A 60 13.49 -0.44 -0.70
N ALA A 61 14.74 -0.44 -0.22
CA ALA A 61 15.09 -0.95 1.10
C ALA A 61 14.58 -0.02 2.21
N ALA A 62 14.66 1.29 2.00
CA ALA A 62 14.06 2.29 2.89
C ALA A 62 12.53 2.14 2.99
N ASP A 63 11.89 1.73 1.89
CA ASP A 63 10.46 1.41 1.84
C ASP A 63 10.12 0.00 2.36
N GLY A 64 11.12 -0.79 2.76
CA GLY A 64 10.93 -2.17 3.26
C GLY A 64 10.54 -3.20 2.19
N LEU A 65 10.63 -2.85 0.90
CA LEU A 65 10.24 -3.71 -0.22
C LEU A 65 11.33 -4.70 -0.63
N VAL A 66 12.60 -4.39 -0.31
CA VAL A 66 13.75 -5.27 -0.53
C VAL A 66 14.60 -5.34 0.72
N THR A 67 15.34 -6.44 0.88
CA THR A 67 16.28 -6.62 1.98
C THR A 67 17.63 -7.08 1.43
N THR A 68 18.71 -6.56 2.01
CA THR A 68 20.07 -7.00 1.68
C THR A 68 20.54 -8.03 2.70
N LEU A 69 20.83 -9.24 2.22
CA LEU A 69 21.32 -10.34 3.02
C LEU A 69 22.80 -10.16 3.41
N PRO A 70 23.31 -10.87 4.45
CA PRO A 70 24.69 -10.74 4.91
C PRO A 70 25.76 -10.99 3.83
N ASN A 71 25.45 -11.83 2.84
CA ASN A 71 26.33 -12.10 1.69
C ASN A 71 26.27 -11.02 0.60
N ARG A 72 25.66 -9.86 0.88
CA ARG A 72 25.42 -8.73 -0.04
C ARG A 72 24.49 -9.04 -1.21
N ASN A 73 23.71 -10.12 -1.14
CA ASN A 73 22.63 -10.34 -2.11
C ASN A 73 21.39 -9.57 -1.67
N THR A 74 20.83 -8.76 -2.56
CA THR A 74 19.52 -8.14 -2.35
C THR A 74 18.42 -9.09 -2.83
N ILE A 75 17.38 -9.22 -2.01
CA ILE A 75 16.17 -9.99 -2.33
C ILE A 75 14.94 -9.11 -2.18
N VAL A 76 13.85 -9.45 -2.85
CA VAL A 76 12.53 -8.92 -2.49
C VAL A 76 12.22 -9.34 -1.05
N ALA A 77 11.80 -8.40 -0.20
CA ALA A 77 11.53 -8.70 1.20
C ALA A 77 10.48 -9.81 1.34
N THR A 78 10.64 -10.72 2.29
CA THR A 78 9.63 -11.75 2.57
C THR A 78 8.39 -11.15 3.24
N ILE A 79 7.27 -11.86 3.17
CA ILE A 79 6.09 -11.57 3.98
C ILE A 79 6.16 -12.45 5.22
N ASP A 80 6.24 -11.83 6.40
CA ASP A 80 6.22 -12.56 7.66
C ASP A 80 4.78 -12.74 8.15
N PHE A 81 4.18 -13.89 7.84
CA PHE A 81 2.81 -14.20 8.25
C PHE A 81 2.65 -14.33 9.78
N ALA A 82 3.73 -14.60 10.52
CA ALA A 82 3.67 -14.76 11.97
C ALA A 82 3.50 -13.43 12.71
N SER A 83 3.90 -12.31 12.10
CA SER A 83 3.72 -10.96 12.66
C SER A 83 2.39 -10.31 12.30
N LEU A 84 1.59 -10.92 11.41
CA LEU A 84 0.30 -10.36 11.00
C LEU A 84 -0.67 -10.10 12.16
N PRO A 85 -0.77 -10.93 13.22
CA PRO A 85 -1.65 -10.61 14.34
C PRO A 85 -1.36 -9.25 14.98
N THR A 86 -0.10 -8.96 15.32
CA THR A 86 0.29 -7.70 15.96
C THR A 86 0.25 -6.53 14.98
N TYR A 87 0.55 -6.78 13.70
CA TYR A 87 0.38 -5.79 12.64
C TYR A 87 -1.08 -5.36 12.50
N PHE A 88 -2.03 -6.30 12.46
CA PHE A 88 -3.45 -5.99 12.31
C PHE A 88 -4.06 -5.36 13.56
N GLU A 89 -3.57 -5.69 14.76
CA GLU A 89 -3.92 -4.97 15.99
C GLU A 89 -3.56 -3.48 15.88
N ALA A 90 -2.32 -3.18 15.49
CA ALA A 90 -1.86 -1.81 15.29
C ALA A 90 -2.63 -1.11 14.15
N LEU A 91 -2.85 -1.79 13.03
CA LEU A 91 -3.58 -1.24 11.88
C LEU A 91 -5.03 -0.92 12.24
N THR A 92 -5.70 -1.80 12.99
CA THR A 92 -7.08 -1.60 13.47
C THR A 92 -7.17 -0.37 14.38
N LEU A 93 -6.24 -0.24 15.33
CA LEU A 93 -6.19 0.96 16.17
C LEU A 93 -6.02 2.23 15.31
N MET A 94 -5.17 2.19 14.29
CA MET A 94 -4.95 3.34 13.42
C MET A 94 -6.15 3.70 12.57
N TYR A 95 -6.89 2.74 12.01
CA TYR A 95 -8.17 3.00 11.34
C TYR A 95 -9.13 3.74 12.28
N ARG A 96 -9.26 3.27 13.52
CA ARG A 96 -10.16 3.85 14.52
C ARG A 96 -9.80 5.28 14.89
N VAL A 97 -8.58 5.51 15.36
CA VAL A 97 -8.19 6.83 15.90
C VAL A 97 -8.17 7.90 14.80
N THR A 98 -7.76 7.55 13.58
CA THR A 98 -7.73 8.49 12.45
C THR A 98 -9.13 8.81 11.95
N THR A 99 -9.99 7.81 11.76
CA THR A 99 -11.37 8.00 11.28
C THR A 99 -12.21 8.78 12.30
N ARG A 100 -12.06 8.49 13.60
CA ARG A 100 -12.67 9.27 14.69
C ARG A 100 -12.19 10.72 14.68
N GLY A 101 -10.88 10.95 14.62
CA GLY A 101 -10.30 12.30 14.60
C GLY A 101 -10.75 13.11 13.39
N ALA A 102 -10.87 12.47 12.22
CA ALA A 102 -11.38 13.10 11.01
C ALA A 102 -12.84 13.56 11.19
N ALA A 103 -13.70 12.70 11.73
CA ALA A 103 -15.10 13.02 12.04
C ALA A 103 -15.23 14.13 13.10
N GLN A 104 -14.30 14.23 14.06
CA GLN A 104 -14.28 15.32 15.04
C GLN A 104 -13.87 16.66 14.41
N ARG A 105 -12.86 16.65 13.53
CA ARG A 105 -12.28 17.89 12.99
C ARG A 105 -13.13 18.54 11.90
N ARG A 106 -13.77 17.74 11.04
CA ARG A 106 -14.64 18.17 9.92
C ARG A 106 -14.10 19.38 9.14
N ASN A 107 -13.19 19.13 8.20
CA ASN A 107 -12.64 20.17 7.32
C ASN A 107 -13.06 19.93 5.86
N ALA A 108 -13.94 20.79 5.34
CA ALA A 108 -14.49 20.66 3.99
C ALA A 108 -13.43 20.76 2.87
N GLU A 109 -12.35 21.53 3.06
CA GLU A 109 -11.28 21.65 2.06
C GLU A 109 -10.44 20.37 1.98
N ILE A 110 -10.04 19.81 3.14
CA ILE A 110 -9.30 18.54 3.17
C ILE A 110 -10.19 17.38 2.71
N MET A 111 -11.50 17.42 2.98
CA MET A 111 -12.46 16.42 2.48
C MET A 111 -12.49 16.31 0.95
N LYS A 112 -12.17 17.38 0.21
CA LYS A 112 -12.04 17.30 -1.27
C LYS A 112 -10.94 16.33 -1.69
N THR A 113 -9.85 16.29 -0.93
CA THR A 113 -8.75 15.34 -1.16
C THR A 113 -9.18 13.91 -0.84
N VAL A 114 -9.91 13.68 0.26
CA VAL A 114 -10.47 12.37 0.63
C VAL A 114 -11.41 11.85 -0.48
N ARG A 115 -12.34 12.68 -0.93
CA ARG A 115 -13.28 12.37 -2.02
C ARG A 115 -12.58 12.05 -3.34
N ARG A 116 -11.51 12.78 -3.68
CA ARG A 116 -10.69 12.52 -4.87
C ARG A 116 -10.06 11.12 -4.81
N HIS A 117 -9.39 10.78 -3.70
CA HIS A 117 -8.74 9.47 -3.57
C HIS A 117 -9.73 8.31 -3.55
N GLN A 118 -10.92 8.51 -2.97
CA GLN A 118 -11.99 7.54 -3.07
C GLN A 118 -12.46 7.35 -4.52
N LYS A 119 -12.56 8.43 -5.30
CA LYS A 119 -12.87 8.32 -6.73
C LYS A 119 -11.79 7.53 -7.47
N ASP A 120 -10.51 7.84 -7.22
CA ASP A 120 -9.39 7.12 -7.83
C ASP A 120 -9.45 5.62 -7.50
N PHE A 121 -9.82 5.27 -6.27
CA PHE A 121 -10.03 3.89 -5.84
C PHE A 121 -11.19 3.23 -6.59
N ALA A 122 -12.35 3.88 -6.66
CA ALA A 122 -13.51 3.35 -7.38
C ALA A 122 -13.24 3.15 -8.88
N ASP A 123 -12.53 4.09 -9.52
CA ASP A 123 -12.12 3.99 -10.93
C ASP A 123 -11.15 2.81 -11.12
N ALA A 124 -10.19 2.62 -10.21
CA ALA A 124 -9.25 1.49 -10.25
C ALA A 124 -9.96 0.13 -10.07
N VAL A 125 -10.95 0.07 -9.17
CA VAL A 125 -11.80 -1.12 -8.99
C VAL A 125 -12.55 -1.45 -10.29
N ALA A 126 -13.17 -0.45 -10.93
CA ALA A 126 -13.86 -0.63 -12.20
C ALA A 126 -12.94 -1.08 -13.34
N ALA A 127 -11.70 -0.55 -13.36
CA ALA A 127 -10.68 -0.90 -14.33
C ALA A 127 -10.01 -2.27 -14.07
N ARG A 128 -10.24 -2.88 -12.89
CA ARG A 128 -9.55 -4.10 -12.43
C ARG A 128 -8.03 -3.94 -12.40
N ASP A 129 -7.54 -2.74 -12.14
CA ASP A 129 -6.11 -2.48 -11.96
C ASP A 129 -5.74 -2.61 -10.49
N ALA A 130 -5.35 -3.82 -10.07
CA ALA A 130 -5.00 -4.12 -8.69
C ALA A 130 -3.88 -3.22 -8.13
N TYR A 131 -2.91 -2.80 -8.96
CA TYR A 131 -1.85 -1.90 -8.51
C TYR A 131 -2.43 -0.51 -8.20
N ALA A 132 -3.28 0.02 -9.09
CA ALA A 132 -3.96 1.29 -8.86
C ALA A 132 -4.91 1.24 -7.66
N MET A 133 -5.61 0.11 -7.44
CA MET A 133 -6.47 -0.08 -6.26
C MET A 133 -5.66 0.03 -4.97
N ILE A 134 -4.50 -0.66 -4.88
CA ILE A 134 -3.64 -0.66 -3.68
C ILE A 134 -3.13 0.76 -3.38
N GLU A 135 -2.67 1.47 -4.40
CA GLU A 135 -2.17 2.83 -4.24
C GLU A 135 -3.29 3.79 -3.81
N ALA A 136 -4.43 3.77 -4.50
CA ALA A 136 -5.55 4.66 -4.19
C ALA A 136 -6.17 4.36 -2.81
N ASN A 137 -6.24 3.08 -2.40
CA ASN A 137 -6.69 2.69 -1.07
C ASN A 137 -5.81 3.29 0.03
N ARG A 138 -4.48 3.26 -0.15
CA ARG A 138 -3.58 3.92 0.80
C ARG A 138 -3.83 5.42 0.83
N GLU A 139 -3.81 6.10 -0.32
CA GLU A 139 -3.94 7.56 -0.34
C GLU A 139 -5.28 8.02 0.26
N PHE A 140 -6.34 7.24 0.07
CA PHE A 140 -7.62 7.46 0.74
C PHE A 140 -7.47 7.46 2.27
N HIS A 141 -6.92 6.40 2.86
CA HIS A 141 -6.79 6.31 4.32
C HIS A 141 -5.75 7.29 4.90
N VAL A 142 -4.67 7.58 4.18
CA VAL A 142 -3.70 8.61 4.58
C VAL A 142 -4.37 9.98 4.61
N SER A 143 -5.19 10.32 3.62
CA SER A 143 -5.90 11.60 3.61
C SER A 143 -6.93 11.74 4.75
N ILE A 144 -7.55 10.64 5.19
CA ILE A 144 -8.38 10.62 6.41
C ILE A 144 -7.52 10.91 7.65
N ALA A 145 -6.32 10.33 7.75
CA ALA A 145 -5.41 10.57 8.85
C ALA A 145 -4.87 12.02 8.88
N GLU A 146 -4.56 12.59 7.72
CA GLU A 146 -4.22 14.01 7.59
C GLU A 146 -5.38 14.90 8.04
N LEU A 147 -6.60 14.56 7.64
CA LEU A 147 -7.81 15.23 8.12
C LEU A 147 -8.00 15.11 9.63
N ALA A 148 -7.60 14.00 10.25
CA ALA A 148 -7.61 13.85 11.71
C ALA A 148 -6.67 14.85 12.42
N GLY A 149 -5.62 15.30 11.72
CA GLY A 149 -4.77 16.42 12.14
C GLY A 149 -3.69 16.09 13.15
N ASN A 150 -3.42 14.80 13.43
CA ASN A 150 -2.29 14.38 14.27
C ASN A 150 -1.15 13.82 13.38
N PRO A 151 -0.05 14.56 13.17
CA PRO A 151 1.03 14.15 12.26
C PRO A 151 1.74 12.86 12.70
N TYR A 152 1.75 12.54 14.00
CA TYR A 152 2.33 11.28 14.49
C TYR A 152 1.47 10.08 14.07
N TYR A 153 0.14 10.23 14.16
CA TYR A 153 -0.79 9.20 13.68
C TYR A 153 -0.73 9.05 12.16
N THR A 154 -0.67 10.16 11.41
CA THR A 154 -0.51 10.11 9.96
C THR A 154 0.77 9.37 9.56
N ALA A 155 1.91 9.72 10.15
CA ALA A 155 3.19 9.09 9.82
C ALA A 155 3.21 7.59 10.17
N PHE A 156 2.70 7.22 11.34
CA PHE A 156 2.66 5.81 11.75
C PHE A 156 1.68 5.00 10.90
N PHE A 157 0.48 5.53 10.61
CA PHE A 157 -0.51 4.83 9.80
C PHE A 157 -0.08 4.70 8.34
N ALA A 158 0.54 5.74 7.77
CA ALA A 158 1.11 5.67 6.42
C ALA A 158 2.13 4.53 6.31
N ARG A 159 3.01 4.39 7.30
CA ARG A 159 3.98 3.28 7.37
C ARG A 159 3.28 1.91 7.43
N LEU A 160 2.25 1.74 8.27
CA LEU A 160 1.51 0.48 8.34
C LEU A 160 0.79 0.16 7.02
N LEU A 161 0.19 1.15 6.36
CA LEU A 161 -0.44 0.99 5.05
C LEU A 161 0.60 0.66 3.97
N ASP A 162 1.79 1.27 4.04
CA ASP A 162 2.92 0.99 3.14
C ASP A 162 3.37 -0.47 3.24
N GLU A 163 3.53 -0.96 4.48
CA GLU A 163 3.88 -2.36 4.80
C GLU A 163 2.77 -3.33 4.35
N GLY A 164 1.51 -2.94 4.53
CA GLY A 164 0.32 -3.73 4.19
C GLY A 164 0.02 -3.86 2.70
N ARG A 165 0.66 -3.10 1.81
CA ARG A 165 0.31 -3.11 0.38
C ARG A 165 0.40 -4.50 -0.27
N ARG A 166 1.43 -5.28 0.08
CA ARG A 166 1.59 -6.64 -0.46
C ARG A 166 0.61 -7.63 0.16
N ILE A 167 0.22 -7.41 1.42
CA ILE A 167 -0.88 -8.16 2.05
C ILE A 167 -2.19 -7.87 1.30
N LEU A 168 -2.44 -6.59 1.00
CA LEU A 168 -3.61 -6.17 0.23
C LEU A 168 -3.62 -6.75 -1.20
N ARG A 169 -2.45 -6.92 -1.82
CA ARG A 169 -2.34 -7.64 -3.11
C ARG A 169 -2.75 -9.11 -3.01
N LEU A 170 -2.29 -9.83 -1.98
CA LEU A 170 -2.72 -11.22 -1.74
C LEU A 170 -4.23 -11.27 -1.59
N TYR A 171 -4.76 -10.36 -0.77
CA TYR A 171 -6.19 -10.18 -0.54
C TYR A 171 -6.98 -9.93 -1.85
N TYR A 172 -6.60 -8.96 -2.69
CA TYR A 172 -7.29 -8.69 -3.96
C TYR A 172 -7.23 -9.86 -4.95
N SER A 173 -6.11 -10.60 -4.96
CA SER A 173 -5.95 -11.75 -5.85
C SER A 173 -6.96 -12.88 -5.57
N THR A 174 -7.47 -12.98 -4.34
CA THR A 174 -8.54 -13.94 -3.99
C THR A 174 -9.86 -13.68 -4.70
N PHE A 175 -10.05 -12.48 -5.26
CA PHE A 175 -11.21 -12.10 -6.07
C PHE A 175 -10.91 -12.09 -7.58
N ASP A 176 -9.78 -12.64 -8.04
CA ASP A 176 -9.33 -12.51 -9.44
C ASP A 176 -9.30 -11.02 -9.88
N ASP A 177 -8.86 -10.14 -8.97
CA ASP A 177 -8.84 -8.68 -9.10
C ASP A 177 -10.23 -8.04 -9.41
N ARG A 178 -11.32 -8.80 -9.20
CA ARG A 178 -12.72 -8.34 -9.31
C ARG A 178 -13.30 -8.08 -7.92
N LEU A 179 -12.81 -7.03 -7.27
CA LEU A 179 -13.31 -6.65 -5.95
C LEU A 179 -14.84 -6.45 -5.96
N PRO A 180 -15.56 -7.06 -5.02
CA PRO A 180 -16.98 -6.79 -4.82
C PRO A 180 -17.27 -5.30 -4.62
N ARG A 181 -18.44 -4.84 -5.10
CA ARG A 181 -18.82 -3.43 -4.99
C ARG A 181 -18.86 -2.92 -3.54
N GLN A 182 -19.17 -3.81 -2.59
CA GLN A 182 -19.24 -3.50 -1.16
C GLN A 182 -17.98 -2.78 -0.63
N TYR A 183 -16.78 -3.07 -1.17
CA TYR A 183 -15.55 -2.41 -0.72
C TYR A 183 -15.50 -0.92 -1.07
N VAL A 184 -16.09 -0.55 -2.21
CA VAL A 184 -16.24 0.86 -2.59
C VAL A 184 -17.32 1.51 -1.72
N ASP A 185 -18.43 0.81 -1.51
CA ASP A 185 -19.56 1.32 -0.71
C ASP A 185 -19.16 1.53 0.77
N GLU A 186 -18.31 0.68 1.35
CA GLU A 186 -17.75 0.85 2.70
C GLU A 186 -16.99 2.17 2.87
N HIS A 187 -16.16 2.54 1.89
CA HIS A 187 -15.47 3.83 1.91
C HIS A 187 -16.46 5.00 1.85
N GLU A 188 -17.52 4.90 1.03
CA GLU A 188 -18.56 5.92 0.97
C GLU A 188 -19.30 6.09 2.30
N GLU A 189 -19.55 5.00 3.01
CA GLU A 189 -20.15 5.04 4.34
C GLU A 189 -19.24 5.73 5.36
N ILE A 190 -17.94 5.43 5.35
CA ILE A 190 -16.94 6.11 6.19
C ILE A 190 -16.94 7.60 5.91
N ILE A 191 -16.88 7.99 4.63
CA ILE A 191 -16.90 9.40 4.25
C ILE A 191 -18.18 10.09 4.74
N THR A 192 -19.33 9.46 4.54
CA THR A 192 -20.63 9.99 4.99
C THR A 192 -20.64 10.23 6.50
N ALA A 193 -20.09 9.32 7.29
CA ALA A 193 -19.98 9.48 8.74
C ALA A 193 -19.04 10.63 9.12
N ILE A 194 -17.89 10.76 8.46
CA ILE A 194 -16.94 11.86 8.66
C ILE A 194 -17.59 13.21 8.32
N GLU A 195 -18.24 13.31 7.16
CA GLU A 195 -18.91 14.53 6.70
C GLU A 195 -20.04 14.94 7.64
N ALA A 196 -20.78 13.99 8.21
CA ALA A 196 -21.81 14.24 9.21
C ALA A 196 -21.25 14.63 10.59
N GLY A 197 -19.97 14.34 10.86
CA GLY A 197 -19.37 14.50 12.18
C GLY A 197 -19.78 13.42 13.18
N ASP A 198 -20.27 12.29 12.70
CA ASP A 198 -20.74 11.18 13.54
C ASP A 198 -19.55 10.30 13.94
N VAL A 199 -18.86 10.72 15.01
CA VAL A 199 -17.65 10.07 15.52
C VAL A 199 -17.89 8.60 15.88
N GLU A 200 -19.05 8.27 16.44
CA GLU A 200 -19.35 6.92 16.89
C GLU A 200 -19.68 6.00 15.72
N ARG A 201 -20.41 6.49 14.72
CA ARG A 201 -20.57 5.73 13.46
C ARG A 201 -19.25 5.56 12.74
N ALA A 202 -18.42 6.60 12.70
CA ALA A 202 -17.10 6.59 12.08
C ALA A 202 -16.18 5.53 12.72
N ASP A 203 -16.17 5.40 14.05
CA ASP A 203 -15.41 4.35 14.76
C ASP A 203 -15.93 2.93 14.44
N ARG A 204 -17.26 2.73 14.46
CA ARG A 204 -17.85 1.41 14.14
C ARG A 204 -17.51 0.97 12.72
N LEU A 205 -17.58 1.89 11.75
CA LEU A 205 -17.23 1.60 10.36
C LEU A 205 -15.73 1.30 10.21
N ALA A 206 -14.86 2.02 10.93
CA ALA A 206 -13.43 1.75 10.94
C ALA A 206 -13.10 0.34 11.47
N ILE A 207 -13.76 -0.09 12.55
CA ILE A 207 -13.61 -1.46 13.10
C ILE A 207 -14.09 -2.50 12.09
N ALA A 208 -15.27 -2.28 11.48
CA ALA A 208 -15.84 -3.21 10.50
C ALA A 208 -14.92 -3.38 9.29
N HIS A 209 -14.41 -2.27 8.75
CA HIS A 209 -13.50 -2.23 7.61
C HIS A 209 -12.18 -2.95 7.90
N ALA A 210 -11.54 -2.66 9.04
CA ALA A 210 -10.32 -3.36 9.47
C ALA A 210 -10.57 -4.87 9.65
N GLY A 211 -11.66 -5.24 10.32
CA GLY A 211 -12.00 -6.64 10.56
C GLY A 211 -12.32 -7.43 9.29
N GLN A 212 -12.85 -6.77 8.25
CA GLN A 212 -13.03 -7.39 6.94
C GLN A 212 -11.67 -7.78 6.32
N ILE A 213 -10.70 -6.88 6.32
CA ILE A 213 -9.35 -7.15 5.77
C ILE A 213 -8.73 -8.35 6.50
N VAL A 214 -8.81 -8.35 7.83
CA VAL A 214 -8.28 -9.44 8.68
C VAL A 214 -8.91 -10.78 8.31
N ARG A 215 -10.24 -10.88 8.28
CA ARG A 215 -10.95 -12.13 7.97
C ARG A 215 -10.52 -12.70 6.63
N GLN A 216 -10.38 -11.83 5.63
CA GLN A 216 -10.05 -12.27 4.27
C GLN A 216 -8.60 -12.75 4.15
N ILE A 217 -7.66 -12.11 4.86
CA ILE A 217 -6.29 -12.60 4.94
C ILE A 217 -6.19 -13.92 5.71
N GLN A 218 -6.97 -14.10 6.77
CA GLN A 218 -7.05 -15.39 7.47
C GLN A 218 -7.58 -16.50 6.55
N GLU A 219 -8.62 -16.22 5.78
CA GLU A 219 -9.17 -17.15 4.79
C GLU A 219 -8.14 -17.51 3.72
N TYR A 220 -7.40 -16.53 3.20
CA TYR A 220 -6.30 -16.75 2.26
C TYR A 220 -5.23 -17.68 2.84
N ILE A 221 -4.73 -17.37 4.04
CA ILE A 221 -3.67 -18.15 4.69
C ILE A 221 -4.15 -19.59 4.97
N ALA A 222 -5.39 -19.77 5.42
CA ALA A 222 -5.95 -21.08 5.70
C ALA A 222 -6.11 -21.95 4.44
N ARG A 223 -6.43 -21.35 3.28
CA ARG A 223 -6.63 -22.09 2.02
C ARG A 223 -5.34 -22.39 1.28
N ASP A 224 -4.42 -21.42 1.21
CA ASP A 224 -3.29 -21.47 0.27
C ASP A 224 -1.97 -21.88 0.93
N LEU A 225 -1.86 -21.82 2.27
CA LEU A 225 -0.64 -22.17 3.00
C LEU A 225 -0.75 -23.42 3.88
N ASP A 226 -1.92 -24.08 3.88
CA ASP A 226 -2.23 -25.26 4.72
C ASP A 226 -1.83 -25.07 6.20
N ARG A 227 -1.93 -23.82 6.68
CA ARG A 227 -1.51 -23.38 8.02
C ARG A 227 -2.54 -22.41 8.59
N PRO A 228 -3.21 -22.72 9.71
CA PRO A 228 -4.06 -21.74 10.38
C PRO A 228 -3.19 -20.69 11.10
N VAL A 229 -3.37 -19.41 10.77
CA VAL A 229 -2.83 -18.29 11.58
C VAL A 229 -3.98 -17.68 12.37
N ALA A 230 -3.94 -17.84 13.69
CA ALA A 230 -4.88 -17.17 14.58
C ALA A 230 -4.58 -15.66 14.60
N ILE A 231 -5.46 -14.87 14.01
CA ILE A 231 -5.46 -13.40 14.09
C ILE A 231 -6.72 -13.03 14.86
N SER A 232 -6.57 -12.60 16.11
CA SER A 232 -7.71 -12.12 16.90
C SER A 232 -7.89 -10.62 16.67
N ILE A 233 -9.13 -10.20 16.46
CA ILE A 233 -9.50 -8.78 16.45
C ILE A 233 -9.92 -8.44 17.89
N SER A 234 -9.15 -7.60 18.58
CA SER A 234 -9.49 -7.03 19.89
C SER A 234 -10.22 -5.69 19.76
#